data_AF-A0A957TYG8-F1
#
_entry.id   AF-A0A957TYG8-F1
#
_cell.length_a   1.000
_cell.length_b   1.000
_cell.length_c   1.000
_cell.angle_alpha   90.00
_cell.angle_beta   90.00
_cell.angle_gamma   90.00
#
_symmetry.space_group_name_H-M   'P 1'
#
loop_
_entity.id
_entity.type
_entity.pdbx_description
1 polymer ?
#
loop_
_entity_poly.entity_id
_entity_poly.type
_entity_poly.pdbx_seq_one_letter_code
_entity_poly.pdbx_strand_id
1 'polypeptide(L)'
;MTFLPAVQELTTAQKQLLQNSEITENSPGSILCDFATMLTFIDEGSVTLTGTYLLPLKVLAPLNERLTTPLTIGLQRPSLKSYPPLEGLYLLARASGLTEIDETGKKPRLLLNPDVYASWQTLNPTERYFTLLESWVLRGEPEILGENGNLFDFVGPLSGWHGFFSKVPEQGITIRHGTEDERSLRHFPGLRNLALLQMFGFAVVHDDPPVEGEGWQIGTIERTDLGDAVLPLLVQHLSTLLETTVVLPPPALVSMGELQPTFQPYFPAW
;
A
#
# COMPACT_ATOMS: atom_id res chain seq x y z
N MET A 1 -24.49 5.90 -8.91
CA MET A 1 -23.89 4.57 -9.12
C MET A 1 -23.11 4.29 -7.85
N THR A 2 -23.46 3.27 -7.08
CA THR A 2 -22.90 3.03 -5.74
C THR A 2 -21.39 2.76 -5.91
N PHE A 3 -20.54 3.69 -5.47
CA PHE A 3 -19.09 3.65 -5.70
C PHE A 3 -18.36 2.65 -4.81
N LEU A 4 -19.02 2.21 -3.73
CA LEU A 4 -18.57 1.17 -2.83
C LEU A 4 -19.54 -0.02 -2.89
N PRO A 5 -19.05 -1.25 -2.72
CA PRO A 5 -19.88 -2.45 -2.67
C PRO A 5 -20.80 -2.43 -1.44
N ALA A 6 -21.79 -3.33 -1.42
CA ALA A 6 -22.64 -3.48 -0.25
C ALA A 6 -21.80 -3.87 0.97
N VAL A 7 -22.06 -3.19 2.09
CA VAL A 7 -21.44 -3.52 3.37
C VAL A 7 -21.78 -4.95 3.75
N GLN A 8 -20.75 -5.76 3.96
CA GLN A 8 -20.89 -7.14 4.45
C GLN A 8 -20.54 -7.18 5.94
N GLU A 9 -21.44 -7.75 6.75
CA GLU A 9 -21.12 -8.00 8.16
C GLU A 9 -20.06 -9.10 8.29
N LEU A 10 -19.11 -8.89 9.19
CA LEU A 10 -18.13 -9.92 9.52
C LEU A 10 -18.78 -11.14 10.15
N THR A 11 -18.39 -12.32 9.66
CA THR A 11 -18.73 -13.60 10.28
C THR A 11 -18.09 -13.74 11.66
N THR A 12 -18.61 -14.65 12.49
CA THR A 12 -18.00 -14.93 13.81
C THR A 12 -16.55 -15.40 13.68
N ALA A 13 -16.26 -16.23 12.67
CA ALA A 13 -14.91 -16.71 12.39
C ALA A 13 -13.95 -15.57 12.03
N GLN A 14 -14.37 -14.63 11.17
CA GLN A 14 -13.56 -13.46 10.82
C GLN A 14 -13.31 -12.54 12.03
N LYS A 15 -14.32 -12.29 12.87
CA LYS A 15 -14.13 -11.50 14.09
C LYS A 15 -13.10 -12.15 15.02
N GLN A 16 -13.20 -13.46 15.21
CA GLN A 16 -12.25 -14.21 16.05
C GLN A 16 -10.85 -14.24 15.43
N LEU A 17 -10.74 -14.38 14.11
CA LEU A 17 -9.46 -14.27 13.39
C LEU A 17 -8.80 -12.93 13.66
N LEU A 18 -9.51 -11.82 13.49
CA LEU A 18 -8.96 -10.48 13.72
C LEU A 18 -8.53 -10.28 15.18
N GLN A 19 -9.34 -10.73 16.15
CA GLN A 19 -9.01 -10.63 17.58
C GLN A 19 -7.78 -11.45 17.99
N ASN A 20 -7.53 -12.56 17.30
CA ASN A 20 -6.39 -13.43 17.55
C ASN A 20 -5.16 -13.08 16.71
N SER A 21 -5.30 -12.15 15.75
CA SER A 21 -4.21 -11.76 14.87
C SER A 21 -3.23 -10.87 15.63
N GLU A 22 -1.97 -11.30 15.69
CA GLU A 22 -0.89 -10.50 16.28
C GLU A 22 -0.14 -9.75 15.18
N ILE A 23 -0.03 -8.44 15.33
CA ILE A 23 0.79 -7.60 14.47
C ILE A 23 2.18 -7.48 15.07
N THR A 24 3.19 -7.86 14.30
CA THR A 24 4.61 -7.78 14.67
C THR A 24 5.41 -7.15 13.53
N GLU A 25 6.70 -6.91 13.73
CA GLU A 25 7.56 -6.36 12.67
C GLU A 25 7.59 -7.21 11.39
N ASN A 26 7.28 -8.52 11.48
CA ASN A 26 7.43 -9.48 10.38
C ASN A 26 6.13 -10.23 10.03
N SER A 27 5.00 -9.86 10.62
CA SER A 27 3.71 -10.53 10.44
C SER A 27 2.58 -9.53 10.65
N PRO A 28 1.48 -9.58 9.87
CA PRO A 28 1.04 -10.64 8.93
C PRO A 28 1.72 -10.61 7.54
N GLY A 29 2.43 -9.53 7.23
CA GLY A 29 3.28 -9.42 6.05
C GLY A 29 4.52 -8.61 6.37
N SER A 30 5.31 -8.29 5.35
CA SER A 30 6.60 -7.63 5.51
C SER A 30 6.52 -6.10 5.66
N ILE A 31 5.32 -5.50 5.62
CA ILE A 31 5.15 -4.04 5.49
C ILE A 31 5.94 -3.23 6.52
N LEU A 32 5.98 -3.66 7.79
CA LEU A 32 6.71 -2.92 8.83
C LEU A 32 8.23 -3.02 8.63
N CYS A 33 8.75 -4.21 8.42
CA CYS A 33 10.17 -4.45 8.17
C CYS A 33 10.66 -3.74 6.88
N ASP A 34 9.92 -3.86 5.80
CA ASP A 34 10.26 -3.26 4.51
C ASP A 34 10.11 -1.73 4.54
N PHE A 35 9.14 -1.21 5.28
CA PHE A 35 9.00 0.23 5.49
C PHE A 35 10.11 0.79 6.37
N ALA A 36 10.52 0.09 7.44
CA ALA A 36 11.69 0.47 8.22
C ALA A 36 12.95 0.51 7.34
N THR A 37 13.12 -0.46 6.44
CA THR A 37 14.21 -0.47 5.45
C THR A 37 14.19 0.76 4.55
N MET A 38 13.02 1.17 4.07
CA MET A 38 12.85 2.42 3.31
C MET A 38 13.25 3.65 4.14
N LEU A 39 12.77 3.77 5.39
CA LEU A 39 13.11 4.92 6.25
C LEU A 39 14.61 4.98 6.55
N THR A 40 15.25 3.85 6.88
CA THR A 40 16.69 3.76 7.08
C THR A 40 17.45 4.16 5.82
N PHE A 41 17.01 3.72 4.63
CA PHE A 41 17.64 4.13 3.38
C PHE A 41 17.56 5.64 3.14
N ILE A 42 16.46 6.28 3.53
CA ILE A 42 16.27 7.74 3.42
C ILE A 42 17.15 8.49 4.43
N ASP A 43 17.32 7.96 5.63
CA ASP A 43 18.14 8.55 6.69
C ASP A 43 19.65 8.43 6.40
N GLU A 44 20.10 7.27 5.91
CA GLU A 44 21.51 6.96 5.62
C GLU A 44 22.13 7.88 4.56
N GLY A 45 21.32 8.44 3.67
CA GLY A 45 21.79 9.37 2.67
C GLY A 45 20.68 10.27 2.22
N SER A 46 20.93 11.58 2.14
CA SER A 46 19.95 12.50 1.57
C SER A 46 19.61 12.09 0.13
N VAL A 47 18.50 11.37 -0.05
CA VAL A 47 18.13 10.78 -1.33
C VAL A 47 17.76 11.90 -2.27
N THR A 48 18.61 12.19 -3.26
CA THR A 48 18.30 13.16 -4.30
C THR A 48 17.21 12.60 -5.20
N LEU A 49 16.10 13.32 -5.33
CA LEU A 49 14.97 12.96 -6.17
C LEU A 49 15.19 13.41 -7.63
N THR A 50 14.38 12.88 -8.54
CA THR A 50 14.26 13.39 -9.92
C THR A 50 13.56 14.75 -9.93
N GLY A 51 13.52 15.41 -11.11
CA GLY A 51 12.75 16.65 -11.28
C GLY A 51 11.24 16.50 -11.16
N THR A 52 10.74 15.26 -11.07
CA THR A 52 9.33 14.92 -10.79
C THR A 52 9.15 14.33 -9.39
N TYR A 53 10.13 14.57 -8.51
CA TYR A 53 10.13 14.10 -7.11
C TYR A 53 9.98 12.58 -6.95
N LEU A 54 10.61 11.78 -7.82
CA LEU A 54 10.64 10.32 -7.69
C LEU A 54 12.04 9.81 -7.31
N LEU A 55 12.11 8.58 -6.81
CA LEU A 55 13.37 7.88 -6.59
C LEU A 55 14.11 7.68 -7.92
N PRO A 56 15.40 8.04 -8.03
CA PRO A 56 16.14 7.89 -9.29
C PRO A 56 16.53 6.44 -9.57
N LEU A 57 16.63 6.07 -10.85
CA LEU A 57 16.98 4.71 -11.32
C LEU A 57 18.17 4.08 -10.58
N LYS A 58 19.21 4.86 -10.28
CA LYS A 58 20.43 4.40 -9.62
C LYS A 58 20.23 3.83 -8.21
N VAL A 59 19.14 4.18 -7.52
CA VAL A 59 18.87 3.70 -6.16
C VAL A 59 17.89 2.53 -6.12
N LEU A 60 17.16 2.27 -7.20
CA LEU A 60 16.06 1.30 -7.19
C LEU A 60 16.55 -0.12 -6.93
N ALA A 61 17.51 -0.61 -7.72
CA ALA A 61 18.04 -1.96 -7.51
C ALA A 61 18.75 -2.11 -6.15
N PRO A 62 19.65 -1.20 -5.71
CA PRO A 62 20.25 -1.29 -4.38
C PRO A 62 19.25 -1.28 -3.22
N LEU A 63 18.13 -0.55 -3.35
CA LEU A 63 17.09 -0.54 -2.32
C LEU A 63 16.21 -1.80 -2.38
N ASN A 64 15.88 -2.28 -3.57
CA ASN A 64 15.11 -3.52 -3.77
C ASN A 64 15.80 -4.72 -3.11
N GLU A 65 17.12 -4.85 -3.27
CA GLU A 65 17.92 -5.92 -2.66
C GLU A 65 17.89 -5.94 -1.12
N ARG A 66 17.47 -4.84 -0.48
CA ARG A 66 17.35 -4.76 0.99
C ARG A 66 15.98 -5.18 1.50
N LEU A 67 14.97 -5.32 0.63
CA LEU A 67 13.64 -5.73 1.04
C LEU A 67 13.63 -7.19 1.48
N THR A 68 12.62 -7.57 2.26
CA THR A 68 12.40 -8.94 2.73
C THR A 68 12.27 -9.92 1.56
N THR A 69 11.58 -9.51 0.49
CA THR A 69 11.46 -10.26 -0.76
C THR A 69 11.83 -9.34 -1.93
N PRO A 70 13.12 -9.28 -2.32
CA PRO A 70 13.55 -8.48 -3.46
C PRO A 70 12.87 -8.93 -4.75
N LEU A 71 12.33 -7.97 -5.50
CA LEU A 71 11.69 -8.27 -6.77
C LEU A 71 12.73 -8.40 -7.89
N THR A 72 12.75 -9.54 -8.57
CA THR A 72 13.62 -9.75 -9.74
C THR A 72 12.86 -9.43 -11.02
N ILE A 73 13.43 -8.55 -11.87
CA ILE A 73 12.83 -8.13 -13.15
C ILE A 73 13.85 -8.23 -14.29
N GLY A 74 13.39 -8.39 -15.54
CA GLY A 74 14.26 -8.48 -16.72
C GLY A 74 14.48 -7.15 -17.46
N LEU A 75 14.04 -6.02 -16.89
CA LEU A 75 14.17 -4.70 -17.50
C LEU A 75 15.59 -4.14 -17.41
N GLN A 76 16.12 -3.65 -18.54
CA GLN A 76 17.45 -3.01 -18.61
C GLN A 76 17.47 -1.58 -18.02
N ARG A 77 16.33 -0.87 -18.07
CA ARG A 77 16.19 0.50 -17.57
C ARG A 77 14.90 0.64 -16.77
N PRO A 78 14.83 0.04 -15.57
CA PRO A 78 13.62 0.05 -14.78
C PRO A 78 13.34 1.44 -14.20
N SER A 79 12.07 1.83 -14.17
CA SER A 79 11.60 3.00 -13.42
C SER A 79 11.09 2.57 -12.04
N LEU A 80 10.69 3.52 -11.19
CA LEU A 80 10.10 3.20 -9.88
C LEU A 80 8.87 2.27 -10.03
N LYS A 81 8.04 2.53 -11.05
CA LYS A 81 6.86 1.71 -11.39
C LYS A 81 7.19 0.28 -11.83
N SER A 82 8.43 0.03 -12.22
CA SER A 82 8.93 -1.33 -12.49
C SER A 82 9.20 -2.14 -11.22
N TYR A 83 9.27 -1.49 -10.05
CA TYR A 83 9.40 -2.09 -8.73
C TYR A 83 8.18 -1.76 -7.85
N PRO A 84 7.03 -2.43 -8.05
CA PRO A 84 5.80 -2.12 -7.34
C PRO A 84 5.88 -2.13 -5.80
N PRO A 85 6.67 -3.02 -5.15
CA PRO A 85 6.91 -2.92 -3.71
C PRO A 85 7.56 -1.58 -3.31
N LEU A 86 8.61 -1.16 -4.03
CA LEU A 86 9.27 0.13 -3.76
C LEU A 86 8.37 1.33 -4.07
N GLU A 87 7.58 1.25 -5.13
CA GLU A 87 6.59 2.29 -5.47
C GLU A 87 5.55 2.44 -4.34
N GLY A 88 5.07 1.33 -3.78
CA GLY A 88 4.17 1.30 -2.63
C GLY A 88 4.80 1.88 -1.37
N LEU A 89 6.00 1.43 -1.00
CA LEU A 89 6.71 1.96 0.19
C LEU A 89 7.01 3.45 0.06
N TYR A 90 7.38 3.90 -1.15
CA TYR A 90 7.62 5.32 -1.42
C TYR A 90 6.34 6.16 -1.29
N LEU A 91 5.22 5.65 -1.81
CA LEU A 91 3.90 6.27 -1.62
C LEU A 91 3.59 6.41 -0.12
N LEU A 92 3.77 5.35 0.68
CA LEU A 92 3.49 5.40 2.12
C LEU A 92 4.41 6.37 2.86
N ALA A 93 5.69 6.43 2.50
CA ALA A 93 6.64 7.34 3.14
C ALA A 93 6.23 8.80 2.94
N ARG A 94 5.69 9.11 1.76
CA ARG A 94 5.19 10.44 1.39
C ARG A 94 3.80 10.74 1.96
N ALA A 95 2.88 9.77 1.92
CA ALA A 95 1.49 9.94 2.35
C ALA A 95 1.32 9.97 3.87
N SER A 96 2.21 9.31 4.62
CA SER A 96 2.20 9.29 6.09
C SER A 96 2.65 10.61 6.74
N GLY A 97 3.33 11.48 5.99
CA GLY A 97 3.98 12.68 6.52
C GLY A 97 5.32 12.41 7.23
N LEU A 98 5.82 11.17 7.20
CA LEU A 98 7.14 10.82 7.75
C LEU A 98 8.30 11.41 6.95
N THR A 99 8.04 11.80 5.70
CA THR A 99 9.03 12.40 4.83
C THR A 99 8.58 13.74 4.30
N GLU A 100 9.55 14.58 3.99
CA GLU A 100 9.36 15.87 3.34
C GLU A 100 10.33 16.02 2.16
N ILE A 101 9.96 16.88 1.20
CA ILE A 101 10.86 17.28 0.13
C ILE A 101 11.54 18.59 0.52
N ASP A 102 12.86 18.56 0.62
CA ASP A 102 13.68 19.76 0.68
C ASP A 102 14.06 20.21 -0.75
N GLU A 103 13.60 21.39 -1.13
CA GLU A 103 13.86 22.03 -2.43
C GLU A 103 14.91 23.14 -2.38
N THR A 104 15.54 23.39 -1.23
CA THR A 104 16.49 24.51 -1.07
C THR A 104 17.78 24.35 -1.89
N GLY A 105 18.09 23.12 -2.32
CA GLY A 105 19.27 22.78 -3.12
C GLY A 105 19.04 22.73 -4.64
N LYS A 106 20.12 22.46 -5.40
CA LYS A 106 20.06 22.30 -6.87
C LYS A 106 19.19 21.12 -7.33
N LYS A 107 18.98 20.14 -6.45
CA LYS A 107 18.14 18.97 -6.70
C LYS A 107 17.29 18.75 -5.45
N PRO A 108 16.00 18.43 -5.62
CA PRO A 108 15.14 18.09 -4.49
C PRO A 108 15.68 16.88 -3.75
N ARG A 109 15.51 16.86 -2.43
CA ARG A 109 15.94 15.76 -1.55
C ARG A 109 14.75 15.28 -0.75
N LEU A 110 14.66 13.96 -0.58
CA LEU A 110 13.75 13.37 0.38
C LEU A 110 14.45 13.27 1.73
N LEU A 111 13.82 13.82 2.76
CA LEU A 111 14.31 13.79 4.13
C LEU A 111 13.25 13.22 5.06
N LEU A 112 13.67 12.66 6.19
CA LEU A 112 12.75 12.34 7.28
C LEU A 112 12.30 13.63 7.96
N ASN A 113 11.01 13.76 8.23
CA ASN A 113 10.52 14.81 9.12
C ASN A 113 10.88 14.40 10.57
N PRO A 114 11.73 15.17 11.27
CA PRO A 114 12.29 14.73 12.56
C PRO A 114 11.23 14.58 13.64
N ASP A 115 10.22 15.46 13.67
CA ASP A 115 9.18 15.46 14.70
C ASP A 115 8.22 14.28 14.49
N VAL A 116 7.79 14.06 13.24
CA VAL A 116 6.91 12.93 12.89
C VAL A 116 7.65 11.61 13.06
N TYR A 117 8.92 11.53 12.66
CA TYR A 117 9.73 10.33 12.82
C TYR A 117 9.98 10.01 14.30
N ALA A 118 10.24 11.00 15.15
CA ALA A 118 10.36 10.78 16.59
C ALA A 118 9.07 10.22 17.20
N SER A 119 7.90 10.75 16.79
CA SER A 119 6.61 10.20 17.19
C SER A 119 6.42 8.75 16.73
N TRP A 120 6.73 8.47 15.46
CA TRP A 120 6.65 7.12 14.88
C TRP A 120 7.48 6.08 15.62
N GLN A 121 8.67 6.45 16.10
CA GLN A 121 9.53 5.55 16.88
C GLN A 121 8.94 5.16 18.24
N THR A 122 7.94 5.90 18.75
CA THR A 122 7.26 5.56 20.02
C THR A 122 6.10 4.59 19.82
N LEU A 123 5.65 4.39 18.59
CA LEU A 123 4.49 3.56 18.27
C LEU A 123 4.83 2.06 18.35
N ASN A 124 3.92 1.29 18.92
CA ASN A 124 3.97 -0.15 18.89
C ASN A 124 3.71 -0.70 17.46
N PRO A 125 4.02 -1.97 17.17
CA PRO A 125 3.86 -2.54 15.83
C PRO A 125 2.43 -2.43 15.28
N THR A 126 1.42 -2.64 16.11
CA THR A 126 0.00 -2.52 15.72
C THR A 126 -0.33 -1.09 15.29
N GLU A 127 0.05 -0.09 16.09
CA GLU A 127 -0.15 1.33 15.77
C GLU A 127 0.56 1.72 14.46
N ARG A 128 1.80 1.26 14.26
CA ARG A 128 2.57 1.51 13.02
C ARG A 128 1.90 0.89 11.80
N TYR A 129 1.50 -0.37 11.92
CA TYR A 129 0.88 -1.12 10.82
C TYR A 129 -0.38 -0.42 10.34
N PHE A 130 -1.24 -0.05 11.28
CA PHE A 130 -2.51 0.57 10.97
C PHE A 130 -2.37 2.04 10.55
N THR A 131 -1.38 2.77 11.06
CA THR A 131 -1.02 4.10 10.54
C THR A 131 -0.64 4.02 9.05
N LEU A 132 0.11 2.99 8.64
CA LEU A 132 0.44 2.79 7.21
C LEU A 132 -0.78 2.37 6.40
N LEU A 133 -1.63 1.49 6.94
CA LEU A 133 -2.88 1.11 6.26
C LEU A 133 -3.77 2.33 6.03
N GLU A 134 -3.90 3.19 7.04
CA GLU A 134 -4.66 4.42 6.93
C GLU A 134 -4.04 5.40 5.94
N SER A 135 -2.71 5.56 5.98
CA SER A 135 -1.98 6.39 5.01
C SER A 135 -2.19 5.90 3.58
N TRP A 136 -2.21 4.59 3.36
CA TRP A 136 -2.48 4.01 2.04
C TRP A 136 -3.89 4.33 1.57
N VAL A 137 -4.88 4.03 2.42
CA VAL A 137 -6.29 4.01 2.01
C VAL A 137 -6.90 5.42 1.96
N LEU A 138 -6.51 6.32 2.86
CA LEU A 138 -7.11 7.65 2.99
C LEU A 138 -6.27 8.78 2.39
N ARG A 139 -4.96 8.56 2.19
CA ARG A 139 -4.01 9.61 1.78
C ARG A 139 -3.11 9.21 0.61
N GLY A 140 -3.21 7.98 0.12
CA GLY A 140 -2.35 7.44 -0.94
C GLY A 140 -2.71 7.94 -2.33
N GLU A 141 -2.60 9.25 -2.56
CA GLU A 141 -2.97 9.91 -3.81
C GLU A 141 -1.99 9.59 -4.95
N PRO A 142 -2.47 9.25 -6.17
CA PRO A 142 -1.61 9.01 -7.33
C PRO A 142 -0.68 10.18 -7.68
N GLU A 143 -1.09 11.41 -7.36
CA GLU A 143 -0.33 12.65 -7.57
C GLU A 143 1.01 12.67 -6.84
N ILE A 144 1.10 11.98 -5.69
CA ILE A 144 2.37 11.81 -4.96
C ILE A 144 3.43 11.14 -5.84
N LEU A 145 3.00 10.28 -6.76
CA LEU A 145 3.84 9.56 -7.71
C LEU A 145 3.91 10.26 -9.08
N GLY A 146 3.36 11.48 -9.20
CA GLY A 146 3.28 12.22 -10.46
C GLY A 146 2.31 11.61 -11.47
N GLU A 147 1.39 10.73 -11.01
CA GLU A 147 0.28 10.24 -11.82
C GLU A 147 -0.88 11.25 -11.77
N ASN A 148 -1.70 11.30 -12.82
CA ASN A 148 -2.91 12.14 -12.78
C ASN A 148 -3.94 11.46 -11.88
N GLY A 149 -4.31 12.10 -10.77
CA GLY A 149 -5.47 11.67 -10.02
C GLY A 149 -6.76 12.23 -10.61
N ASN A 150 -7.83 11.49 -10.37
CA ASN A 150 -9.20 11.86 -10.65
C ASN A 150 -9.98 11.91 -9.33
N LEU A 151 -11.08 12.67 -9.30
CA LEU A 151 -12.01 12.73 -8.15
C LEU A 151 -12.52 11.35 -7.66
N PHE A 152 -12.37 10.31 -8.48
CA PHE A 152 -12.75 8.92 -8.15
C PHE A 152 -11.64 8.12 -7.46
N ASP A 153 -10.43 8.67 -7.33
CA ASP A 153 -9.26 7.97 -6.78
C ASP A 153 -9.18 8.00 -5.25
N PHE A 154 -10.01 8.81 -4.57
CA PHE A 154 -10.17 8.77 -3.10
C PHE A 154 -10.68 7.40 -2.61
N VAL A 155 -11.40 6.67 -3.47
CA VAL A 155 -11.83 5.28 -3.23
C VAL A 155 -11.00 4.31 -4.09
N GLY A 156 -9.99 4.81 -4.81
CA GLY A 156 -9.25 4.10 -5.86
C GLY A 156 -8.61 2.80 -5.35
N PRO A 157 -7.81 2.82 -4.27
CA PRO A 157 -7.19 1.60 -3.73
C PRO A 157 -8.22 0.57 -3.25
N LEU A 158 -9.30 1.01 -2.59
CA LEU A 158 -10.30 0.11 -2.02
C LEU A 158 -11.29 -0.45 -3.03
N SER A 159 -11.73 0.36 -3.99
CA SER A 159 -12.53 -0.12 -5.11
C SER A 159 -11.72 -1.12 -5.94
N GLY A 160 -10.46 -0.79 -6.22
CA GLY A 160 -9.41 -1.68 -6.76
C GLY A 160 -9.36 -3.02 -6.06
N TRP A 161 -9.08 -2.98 -4.76
CA TRP A 161 -8.97 -4.15 -3.91
C TRP A 161 -10.27 -4.97 -3.91
N HIS A 162 -11.42 -4.37 -3.62
CA HIS A 162 -12.68 -5.09 -3.57
C HIS A 162 -13.03 -5.76 -4.91
N GLY A 163 -12.97 -4.99 -6.01
CA GLY A 163 -13.25 -5.53 -7.33
C GLY A 163 -12.24 -6.60 -7.76
N PHE A 164 -11.00 -6.53 -7.27
CA PHE A 164 -10.03 -7.61 -7.43
C PHE A 164 -10.40 -8.85 -6.60
N PHE A 165 -10.69 -8.72 -5.31
CA PHE A 165 -11.00 -9.84 -4.42
C PHE A 165 -12.27 -10.59 -4.83
N SER A 166 -13.26 -9.89 -5.38
CA SER A 166 -14.46 -10.52 -5.96
C SER A 166 -14.18 -11.38 -7.21
N LYS A 167 -13.03 -11.19 -7.88
CA LYS A 167 -12.62 -11.98 -9.05
C LYS A 167 -11.64 -13.10 -8.71
N VAL A 168 -10.97 -13.04 -7.56
CA VAL A 168 -10.00 -14.06 -7.13
C VAL A 168 -10.73 -15.15 -6.34
N PRO A 169 -10.78 -16.40 -6.86
CA PRO A 169 -11.37 -17.52 -6.12
C PRO A 169 -10.68 -17.77 -4.77
N GLU A 170 -11.33 -18.50 -3.86
CA GLU A 170 -10.71 -18.92 -2.59
C GLU A 170 -9.42 -19.73 -2.80
N GLN A 171 -9.33 -20.50 -3.88
CA GLN A 171 -8.13 -21.28 -4.23
C GLN A 171 -7.04 -20.44 -4.93
N GLY A 172 -7.24 -19.14 -5.05
CA GLY A 172 -6.39 -18.24 -5.83
C GLY A 172 -6.66 -18.28 -7.33
N ILE A 173 -5.91 -17.45 -8.05
CA ILE A 173 -5.94 -17.33 -9.50
C ILE A 173 -4.54 -17.49 -10.08
N THR A 174 -4.42 -18.27 -11.15
CA THR A 174 -3.21 -18.33 -11.97
C THR A 174 -3.27 -17.26 -13.05
N ILE A 175 -2.29 -16.37 -13.08
CA ILE A 175 -2.18 -15.32 -14.08
C ILE A 175 -1.46 -15.90 -15.29
N ARG A 176 -2.15 -15.90 -16.43
CA ARG A 176 -1.57 -16.34 -17.70
C ARG A 176 -1.04 -15.14 -18.46
N HIS A 177 0.25 -15.16 -18.79
CA HIS A 177 0.87 -14.08 -19.55
C HIS A 177 0.24 -13.87 -20.93
N GLY A 178 0.10 -12.61 -21.34
CA GLY A 178 -0.52 -12.19 -22.60
C GLY A 178 -2.05 -12.21 -22.61
N THR A 179 -2.69 -12.60 -21.51
CA THR A 179 -4.16 -12.69 -21.45
C THR A 179 -4.81 -11.36 -21.04
N GLU A 180 -6.14 -11.32 -21.13
CA GLU A 180 -6.92 -10.19 -20.62
C GLU A 180 -6.85 -10.11 -19.08
N ASP A 181 -6.67 -11.24 -18.39
CA ASP A 181 -6.58 -11.26 -16.93
C ASP A 181 -5.31 -10.55 -16.44
N GLU A 182 -4.17 -10.79 -17.08
CA GLU A 182 -2.93 -10.08 -16.80
C GLU A 182 -3.06 -8.58 -17.10
N ARG A 183 -3.66 -8.24 -18.25
CA ARG A 183 -3.90 -6.83 -18.60
C ARG A 183 -4.83 -6.16 -17.60
N SER A 184 -5.92 -6.81 -17.22
CA SER A 184 -6.84 -6.31 -16.20
C SER A 184 -6.11 -6.10 -14.88
N LEU A 185 -5.30 -7.06 -14.41
CA LEU A 185 -4.55 -6.96 -13.15
C LEU A 185 -3.62 -5.73 -13.13
N ARG A 186 -2.91 -5.48 -14.22
CA ARG A 186 -1.99 -4.34 -14.37
C ARG A 186 -2.69 -2.98 -14.29
N HIS A 187 -3.97 -2.93 -14.66
CA HIS A 187 -4.79 -1.71 -14.56
C HIS A 187 -5.60 -1.65 -13.26
N PHE A 188 -6.07 -2.79 -12.76
CA PHE A 188 -6.97 -2.90 -11.62
C PHE A 188 -6.79 -4.25 -10.91
N PRO A 189 -6.26 -4.28 -9.67
CA PRO A 189 -6.04 -3.14 -8.77
C PRO A 189 -4.78 -2.33 -9.12
N GLY A 190 -3.99 -2.78 -10.10
CA GLY A 190 -2.68 -2.23 -10.42
C GLY A 190 -1.56 -2.89 -9.60
N LEU A 191 -0.37 -2.95 -10.16
CA LEU A 191 0.75 -3.70 -9.57
C LEU A 191 1.19 -3.13 -8.20
N ARG A 192 1.18 -1.80 -8.04
CA ARG A 192 1.50 -1.13 -6.76
C ARG A 192 0.58 -1.57 -5.64
N ASN A 193 -0.73 -1.56 -5.89
CA ASN A 193 -1.72 -1.96 -4.90
C ASN A 193 -1.62 -3.46 -4.63
N LEU A 194 -1.35 -4.29 -5.65
CA LEU A 194 -1.09 -5.72 -5.42
C LEU A 194 0.13 -5.96 -4.52
N ALA A 195 1.23 -5.25 -4.74
CA ALA A 195 2.40 -5.34 -3.88
C ALA A 195 2.11 -4.85 -2.45
N LEU A 196 1.32 -3.78 -2.28
CA LEU A 196 0.88 -3.34 -0.96
C LEU A 196 -0.02 -4.39 -0.28
N LEU A 197 -0.99 -4.97 -1.00
CA LEU A 197 -1.80 -6.09 -0.47
C LEU A 197 -0.92 -7.23 0.03
N GLN A 198 0.14 -7.58 -0.71
CA GLN A 198 1.09 -8.60 -0.29
C GLN A 198 1.89 -8.18 0.96
N MET A 199 2.45 -6.97 0.98
CA MET A 199 3.25 -6.49 2.12
C MET A 199 2.41 -6.35 3.40
N PHE A 200 1.14 -5.94 3.29
CA PHE A 200 0.20 -5.95 4.41
C PHE A 200 -0.27 -7.37 4.79
N GLY A 201 0.08 -8.40 4.03
CA GLY A 201 -0.38 -9.77 4.31
C GLY A 201 -1.87 -9.99 4.04
N PHE A 202 -2.47 -9.19 3.15
CA PHE A 202 -3.85 -9.36 2.69
C PHE A 202 -3.94 -10.31 1.49
N ALA A 203 -2.87 -10.42 0.70
CA ALA A 203 -2.75 -11.37 -0.40
C ALA A 203 -1.40 -12.09 -0.35
N VAL A 204 -1.33 -13.26 -0.96
CA VAL A 204 -0.07 -13.94 -1.27
C VAL A 204 0.13 -13.88 -2.77
N VAL A 205 1.33 -13.49 -3.19
CA VAL A 205 1.72 -13.46 -4.61
C VAL A 205 2.91 -14.37 -4.78
N HIS A 206 2.81 -15.27 -5.75
CA HIS A 206 3.91 -16.12 -6.17
C HIS A 206 4.42 -15.65 -7.53
N ASP A 207 5.68 -15.25 -7.54
CA ASP A 207 6.35 -14.73 -8.73
C ASP A 207 6.72 -15.86 -9.69
N ASP A 208 6.60 -15.57 -10.99
CA ASP A 208 7.18 -16.38 -12.03
C ASP A 208 8.63 -15.93 -12.31
N PRO A 209 9.47 -16.77 -12.94
CA PRO A 209 10.83 -16.37 -13.32
C PRO A 209 10.84 -15.10 -14.18
N PRO A 210 11.83 -14.21 -14.01
CA PRO A 210 11.92 -12.97 -14.78
C PRO A 210 12.12 -13.28 -16.27
N VAL A 211 11.44 -12.49 -17.12
CA VAL A 211 11.58 -12.56 -18.58
C VAL A 211 12.39 -11.35 -19.05
N GLU A 212 13.37 -11.58 -19.94
CA GLU A 212 14.21 -10.51 -20.48
C GLU A 212 13.36 -9.42 -21.15
N GLY A 213 13.62 -8.16 -20.78
CA GLY A 213 12.87 -7.01 -21.29
C GLY A 213 11.54 -6.75 -20.57
N GLU A 214 11.12 -7.61 -19.65
CA GLU A 214 9.83 -7.52 -18.98
C GLU A 214 9.94 -7.15 -17.50
N GLY A 215 8.87 -6.54 -16.97
CA GLY A 215 8.76 -6.17 -15.56
C GLY A 215 8.41 -7.36 -14.66
N TRP A 216 7.72 -7.09 -13.55
CA TRP A 216 7.24 -8.12 -12.62
C TRP A 216 6.43 -9.21 -13.35
N GLN A 217 6.86 -10.46 -13.19
CA GLN A 217 6.17 -11.66 -13.65
C GLN A 217 5.43 -12.29 -12.48
N ILE A 218 4.11 -12.36 -12.57
CA ILE A 218 3.23 -12.89 -11.52
C ILE A 218 2.66 -14.20 -12.01
N GLY A 219 2.87 -15.27 -11.25
CA GLY A 219 2.35 -16.61 -11.55
C GLY A 219 0.99 -16.85 -10.90
N THR A 220 0.92 -16.79 -9.57
CA THR A 220 -0.34 -17.00 -8.84
C THR A 220 -0.59 -15.94 -7.78
N ILE A 221 -1.87 -15.68 -7.51
CA ILE A 221 -2.32 -14.76 -6.47
C ILE A 221 -3.41 -15.42 -5.64
N GLU A 222 -3.27 -15.37 -4.32
CA GLU A 222 -4.20 -15.92 -3.35
C GLU A 222 -4.68 -14.82 -2.39
N ARG A 223 -5.94 -14.89 -1.97
CA ARG A 223 -6.47 -14.06 -0.88
C ARG A 223 -6.09 -14.71 0.44
N THR A 224 -5.79 -13.90 1.45
CA THR A 224 -5.62 -14.38 2.81
C THR A 224 -6.90 -14.22 3.61
N ASP A 225 -7.08 -15.04 4.65
CA ASP A 225 -8.18 -14.89 5.59
C ASP A 225 -8.20 -13.49 6.24
N LEU A 226 -7.02 -12.92 6.51
CA LEU A 226 -6.89 -11.57 7.05
C LEU A 226 -7.38 -10.53 6.05
N GLY A 227 -6.97 -10.63 4.78
CA GLY A 227 -7.43 -9.72 3.73
C GLY A 227 -8.95 -9.76 3.56
N ASP A 228 -9.54 -10.96 3.61
CA ASP A 228 -11.00 -11.16 3.55
C ASP A 228 -11.73 -10.64 4.78
N ALA A 229 -11.09 -10.63 5.96
CA ALA A 229 -11.67 -10.08 7.18
C ALA A 229 -11.52 -8.55 7.31
N VAL A 230 -10.43 -7.97 6.79
CA VAL A 230 -10.16 -6.53 6.86
C VAL A 230 -10.95 -5.74 5.82
N LEU A 231 -11.09 -6.27 4.60
CA LEU A 231 -11.72 -5.55 3.50
C LEU A 231 -13.16 -5.07 3.81
N PRO A 232 -14.06 -5.89 4.40
CA PRO A 232 -15.42 -5.43 4.74
C PRO A 232 -15.44 -4.29 5.76
N LEU A 233 -14.49 -4.25 6.71
CA LEU A 233 -14.37 -3.16 7.69
C LEU A 233 -14.02 -1.84 7.01
N LEU A 234 -13.06 -1.86 6.08
CA LEU A 234 -12.67 -0.67 5.32
C LEU A 234 -13.79 -0.17 4.41
N VAL A 235 -14.47 -1.09 3.71
CA VAL A 235 -15.64 -0.78 2.88
C VAL A 235 -16.74 -0.13 3.72
N GLN A 236 -17.04 -0.69 4.90
CA GLN A 236 -18.05 -0.14 5.80
C GLN A 236 -17.69 1.27 6.24
N HIS A 237 -16.47 1.46 6.74
CA HIS A 237 -16.02 2.75 7.23
C HIS A 237 -16.08 3.83 6.15
N LEU A 238 -15.52 3.55 4.95
CA LEU A 238 -15.56 4.52 3.86
C LEU A 238 -16.97 4.80 3.35
N SER A 239 -17.86 3.81 3.36
CA SER A 239 -19.26 4.03 2.96
C SER A 239 -19.92 5.05 3.90
N THR A 240 -19.71 4.92 5.21
CA THR A 240 -20.18 5.89 6.21
C THR A 240 -19.50 7.25 6.06
N LEU A 241 -18.20 7.29 5.77
CA LEU A 241 -17.47 8.55 5.57
C LEU A 241 -17.98 9.30 4.31
N LEU A 242 -18.26 8.59 3.22
CA LEU A 242 -18.79 9.19 1.99
C LEU A 242 -20.23 9.68 2.16
N GLU A 243 -21.07 8.94 2.88
CA GLU A 243 -22.44 9.39 3.19
C GLU A 243 -22.46 10.70 3.99
N THR A 244 -21.49 10.89 4.87
CA THR A 244 -21.37 12.10 5.70
C THR A 244 -20.67 13.26 4.97
N THR A 245 -19.72 12.99 4.07
CA THR A 245 -18.94 14.02 3.34
C THR A 245 -19.64 14.58 2.10
N VAL A 246 -20.64 13.91 1.52
CA VAL A 246 -21.45 14.44 0.40
C VAL A 246 -22.16 15.77 0.74
N VAL A 247 -22.20 16.15 2.02
CA VAL A 247 -22.80 17.41 2.51
C VAL A 247 -21.78 18.56 2.69
N LEU A 248 -20.46 18.32 2.55
CA LEU A 248 -19.41 19.30 2.85
C LEU A 248 -18.35 19.41 1.72
N PRO A 249 -17.67 20.58 1.59
CA PRO A 249 -16.58 20.77 0.63
C PRO A 249 -15.45 19.74 0.84
N PRO A 250 -14.58 19.50 -0.17
CA PRO A 250 -13.60 18.41 -0.18
C PRO A 250 -12.86 18.32 1.16
N PRO A 251 -12.71 17.11 1.73
CA PRO A 251 -12.29 16.95 3.11
C PRO A 251 -10.94 17.62 3.30
N ALA A 252 -10.93 18.66 4.15
CA ALA A 252 -9.70 19.12 4.76
C ALA A 252 -9.06 17.90 5.43
N LEU A 253 -7.81 17.59 5.05
CA LEU A 253 -6.87 16.64 5.67
C LEU A 253 -7.52 15.73 6.71
N VAL A 254 -8.07 14.61 6.25
CA VAL A 254 -8.54 13.51 7.09
C VAL A 254 -7.46 13.23 8.14
N SER A 255 -7.80 13.39 9.42
CA SER A 255 -6.82 13.34 10.52
C SER A 255 -6.22 11.94 10.65
N MET A 256 -5.09 11.75 11.35
CA MET A 256 -4.63 10.39 11.61
C MET A 256 -5.50 9.78 12.71
N GLY A 257 -5.83 8.49 12.61
CA GLY A 257 -6.66 7.74 13.57
C GLY A 257 -8.12 7.60 13.15
N GLU A 258 -8.48 7.95 11.93
CA GLU A 258 -9.87 7.91 11.45
C GLU A 258 -10.39 6.47 11.31
N LEU A 259 -9.49 5.53 11.03
CA LEU A 259 -9.83 4.11 10.99
C LEU A 259 -9.86 3.47 12.39
N GLN A 260 -9.28 4.11 13.42
CA GLN A 260 -9.13 3.53 14.76
C GLN A 260 -10.47 3.04 15.36
N PRO A 261 -11.59 3.80 15.32
CA PRO A 261 -12.86 3.32 15.87
C PRO A 261 -13.39 2.03 15.20
N THR A 262 -13.00 1.78 13.95
CA THR A 262 -13.42 0.60 13.19
C THR A 262 -12.62 -0.64 13.60
N PHE A 263 -11.33 -0.49 13.85
CA PHE A 263 -10.40 -1.61 14.08
C PHE A 263 -10.09 -1.88 15.55
N GLN A 264 -10.17 -0.87 16.43
CA GLN A 264 -9.87 -0.99 17.86
C GLN A 264 -10.66 -2.10 18.58
N PRO A 265 -11.92 -2.43 18.23
CA PRO A 265 -12.61 -3.60 18.80
C PRO A 265 -11.92 -4.95 18.55
N TYR A 266 -11.07 -5.03 17.53
CA TYR A 266 -10.33 -6.22 17.14
C TYR A 266 -8.83 -6.11 17.49
N PHE A 267 -8.29 -4.90 17.45
CA PHE A 267 -6.88 -4.59 17.72
C PHE A 267 -6.78 -3.53 18.84
N PRO A 268 -6.97 -3.90 20.10
CA PRO A 268 -7.04 -2.95 21.21
C PRO A 268 -5.70 -2.24 21.52
N ALA A 269 -4.60 -2.72 20.94
CA ALA A 269 -3.30 -2.08 21.02
C ALA A 269 -3.14 -0.89 20.06
N TRP A 270 -4.12 -0.64 19.19
CA TRP A 270 -4.18 0.57 18.36
C TRP A 270 -4.94 1.71 19.07
#